data_AF-A0A7V2IJW6-F1
#
_entry.id   AF-A0A7V2IJW6-F1
#
_cell.length_a   1.000
_cell.length_b   1.000
_cell.length_c   1.000
_cell.angle_alpha   90.00
_cell.angle_beta   90.00
_cell.angle_gamma   90.00
#
_symmetry.space_group_name_H-M   'P 1'
#
loop_
_entity.id
_entity.type
_entity.pdbx_description
1 polymer ?
#
loop_
_entity_poly.entity_id
_entity_poly.type
_entity_poly.pdbx_seq_one_letter_code
_entity_poly.pdbx_strand_id
1 'polypeptide(L)'
;MNEVKERLEKLKKLSELKEEDFAIPKRGIAYKIAYDFSQGKRKITISQLRKIFSEILSTCEEAERDLVQARRKKVLIYPKIYYATGRGLIPLEFSKILETILDKVEDKEDFEKLKDFMMALVAYFTAFEKGEERYERF
;
A
#
# COMPACT_ATOMS: atom_id res chain seq x y z
N MET A 1 -14.18 0.29 -4.30
CA MET A 1 -13.11 -0.74 -4.42
C MET A 1 -12.87 -1.28 -5.83
N ASN A 2 -13.88 -1.60 -6.67
CA ASN A 2 -13.63 -2.12 -8.03
C ASN A 2 -12.83 -1.15 -8.93
N GLU A 3 -13.18 0.14 -8.91
CA GLU A 3 -12.46 1.19 -9.64
C GLU A 3 -10.96 1.24 -9.29
N VAL A 4 -10.61 1.06 -8.02
CA VAL A 4 -9.20 1.05 -7.57
C VAL A 4 -8.45 -0.13 -8.18
N LYS A 5 -9.04 -1.33 -8.15
CA LYS A 5 -8.43 -2.54 -8.71
C LYS A 5 -8.24 -2.40 -10.22
N GLU A 6 -9.28 -1.97 -10.93
CA GLU A 6 -9.21 -1.77 -12.39
C GLU A 6 -8.13 -0.77 -12.80
N ARG A 7 -7.95 0.31 -12.03
CA ARG A 7 -6.87 1.28 -12.28
C ARG A 7 -5.50 0.65 -12.09
N LEU A 8 -5.29 -0.09 -11.00
CA LEU A 8 -4.00 -0.73 -10.71
C LEU A 8 -3.68 -1.86 -11.70
N GLU A 9 -4.68 -2.64 -12.13
CA GLU A 9 -4.50 -3.73 -13.09
C GLU A 9 -4.06 -3.24 -14.47
N LYS A 10 -4.54 -2.07 -14.90
CA LYS A 10 -4.21 -1.43 -16.19
C LYS A 10 -2.77 -0.92 -16.26
N LEU A 11 -2.13 -0.65 -15.12
CA LEU A 11 -0.73 -0.22 -15.08
C LEU A 11 0.16 -1.35 -15.59
N LYS A 12 1.18 -1.03 -16.39
CA LYS A 12 2.25 -1.98 -16.69
C LYS A 12 3.33 -1.94 -15.63
N LYS A 13 3.57 -0.75 -15.08
CA LYS A 13 4.57 -0.45 -14.06
C LYS A 13 3.97 0.45 -13.00
N LEU A 14 4.49 0.37 -11.77
CA LEU A 14 3.98 1.21 -10.70
C LEU A 14 4.36 2.67 -10.92
N SER A 15 5.53 2.94 -11.52
CA SER A 15 6.00 4.29 -11.83
C SER A 15 5.10 5.07 -12.80
N GLU A 16 4.19 4.41 -13.52
CA GLU A 16 3.16 5.06 -14.34
C GLU A 16 2.13 5.83 -13.50
N LEU A 17 2.04 5.52 -12.20
CA LEU A 17 1.15 6.20 -11.26
C LEU A 17 1.74 7.57 -10.87
N LYS A 18 0.99 8.64 -11.12
CA LYS A 18 1.39 9.98 -10.68
C LYS A 18 1.04 10.20 -9.22
N GLU A 19 1.72 11.11 -8.55
CA GLU A 19 1.45 11.49 -7.16
C GLU A 19 -0.01 11.89 -6.97
N GLU A 20 -0.59 12.62 -7.93
CA GLU A 20 -1.98 13.04 -7.88
C GLU A 20 -2.97 11.87 -7.95
N ASP A 21 -2.57 10.74 -8.54
CA ASP A 21 -3.42 9.56 -8.69
C ASP A 21 -3.63 8.83 -7.37
N PHE A 22 -2.67 8.88 -6.44
CA PHE A 22 -2.75 8.17 -5.17
C PHE A 22 -2.83 9.07 -3.94
N ALA A 23 -2.19 10.24 -3.95
CA ALA A 23 -2.00 11.05 -2.75
C ALA A 23 -3.16 12.02 -2.46
N ILE A 24 -3.97 12.41 -3.44
CA ILE A 24 -5.00 13.44 -3.25
C ILE A 24 -6.13 12.96 -2.32
N PRO A 25 -6.54 13.72 -1.29
CA PRO A 25 -7.66 13.36 -0.43
C PRO A 25 -8.95 13.10 -1.22
N LYS A 26 -9.75 12.11 -0.78
CA LYS A 26 -11.05 11.69 -1.39
C LYS A 26 -10.96 11.11 -2.81
N ARG A 27 -10.00 11.53 -3.64
CA ARG A 27 -9.84 11.11 -5.05
C ARG A 27 -8.76 10.06 -5.23
N GLY A 28 -7.67 10.18 -4.49
CA GLY A 28 -6.48 9.36 -4.59
C GLY A 28 -6.74 7.92 -4.17
N ILE A 29 -6.08 6.99 -4.85
CA ILE A 29 -6.17 5.55 -4.58
C ILE A 29 -5.81 5.23 -3.12
N ALA A 30 -4.75 5.84 -2.57
CA ALA A 30 -4.34 5.56 -1.19
C ALA A 30 -5.40 5.99 -0.17
N TYR A 31 -6.03 7.16 -0.36
CA TYR A 31 -7.16 7.61 0.45
C TYR A 31 -8.31 6.61 0.40
N LYS A 32 -8.74 6.23 -0.81
CA LYS A 32 -9.88 5.32 -1.01
C LYS A 32 -9.64 3.96 -0.35
N ILE A 33 -8.43 3.40 -0.48
CA ILE A 33 -8.06 2.14 0.17
C ILE A 33 -8.11 2.32 1.69
N ALA A 34 -7.41 3.32 2.22
CA ALA A 34 -7.36 3.54 3.66
C ALA A 34 -8.75 3.75 4.26
N TYR A 35 -9.62 4.50 3.59
CA TYR A 35 -10.99 4.76 4.04
C TYR A 35 -11.83 3.48 4.08
N ASP A 36 -11.80 2.68 3.00
CA ASP A 36 -12.55 1.43 2.89
C ASP A 36 -12.11 0.37 3.92
N PHE A 37 -10.85 0.41 4.35
CA PHE A 37 -10.25 -0.54 5.28
C PHE A 37 -9.97 0.02 6.69
N SER A 38 -10.26 1.29 6.99
CA SER A 38 -10.14 1.84 8.35
C SER A 38 -11.45 1.74 9.14
N GLN A 39 -12.54 1.36 8.48
CA GLN A 39 -13.89 1.32 9.06
C GLN A 39 -14.56 -0.07 8.90
N GLY A 40 -15.56 -0.33 9.74
CA GLY A 40 -16.43 -1.50 9.62
C GLY A 40 -15.78 -2.86 9.92
N LYS A 41 -16.39 -3.94 9.42
CA LYS A 41 -15.96 -5.33 9.69
C LYS A 41 -14.64 -5.72 9.04
N ARG A 42 -14.15 -4.94 8.07
CA ARG A 42 -12.89 -5.16 7.34
C ARG A 42 -11.76 -4.26 7.85
N LYS A 43 -11.93 -3.69 9.05
CA LYS A 43 -10.99 -2.74 9.63
C LYS A 43 -9.60 -3.37 9.80
N ILE A 44 -8.59 -2.69 9.29
CA ILE A 44 -7.18 -2.95 9.53
C ILE A 44 -6.71 -1.90 10.54
N THR A 45 -6.04 -2.33 11.60
CA THR A 45 -5.39 -1.41 12.53
C THR A 45 -4.05 -0.94 11.97
N ILE A 46 -3.61 0.25 12.36
CA ILE A 46 -2.26 0.77 12.07
C ILE A 46 -1.20 -0.25 12.49
N SER A 47 -1.38 -0.94 13.63
CA SER A 47 -0.42 -1.94 14.10
C SER A 47 -0.32 -3.16 13.18
N GLN A 48 -1.40 -3.58 12.54
CA GLN A 48 -1.40 -4.63 11.52
C GLN A 48 -0.75 -4.13 10.22
N LEU A 49 -1.14 -2.93 9.78
CA LEU A 49 -0.59 -2.31 8.57
C LEU A 49 0.93 -2.12 8.66
N ARG A 50 1.44 -1.61 9.79
CA ARG A 50 2.87 -1.35 10.01
C ARG A 50 3.73 -2.59 9.83
N LYS A 51 3.25 -3.78 10.20
CA LYS A 51 4.02 -5.03 10.05
C LYS A 51 4.36 -5.33 8.60
N ILE A 52 3.41 -5.11 7.69
CA ILE A 52 3.60 -5.32 6.25
C ILE A 52 4.35 -4.14 5.64
N PHE A 53 3.99 -2.93 6.07
CA PHE A 53 4.61 -1.69 5.58
C PHE A 53 6.11 -1.63 5.86
N SER A 54 6.57 -1.98 7.07
CA SER A 54 8.00 -1.93 7.42
C SER A 54 8.84 -2.84 6.52
N GLU A 55 8.30 -3.99 6.15
CA GLU A 55 8.97 -4.93 5.25
C GLU A 55 9.08 -4.38 3.83
N ILE A 56 7.99 -3.79 3.31
CA ILE A 56 7.97 -3.13 2.01
C ILE A 56 8.95 -1.95 2.02
N LEU A 57 8.90 -1.09 3.03
CA LEU A 57 9.78 0.09 3.14
C LEU A 57 11.25 -0.31 3.18
N SER A 58 11.62 -1.32 3.97
CA SER A 58 12.99 -1.82 4.01
C SER A 58 13.47 -2.40 2.67
N THR A 59 12.54 -2.89 1.86
CA THR A 59 12.82 -3.40 0.51
C THR A 59 13.02 -2.25 -0.47
N CYS A 60 12.24 -1.17 -0.37
CA CYS A 60 12.46 0.06 -1.14
C CYS A 60 13.80 0.72 -0.81
N GLU A 61 14.16 0.81 0.48
CA GLU A 61 15.47 1.31 0.91
C GLU A 61 16.63 0.44 0.39
N GLU A 62 16.42 -0.88 0.29
CA GLU A 62 17.39 -1.76 -0.36
C GLU A 62 17.53 -1.44 -1.84
N ALA A 63 16.45 -1.10 -2.56
CA ALA A 63 16.50 -0.82 -3.99
C ALA A 63 17.36 0.41 -4.34
N GLU A 64 17.46 1.37 -3.40
CA GLU A 64 18.36 2.52 -3.52
C GLU A 64 19.83 2.05 -3.63
N ARG A 65 20.21 1.00 -2.89
CA ARG A 65 21.57 0.46 -2.77
C ARG A 65 21.86 -0.71 -3.72
N ASP A 66 21.00 -1.72 -3.72
CA ASP A 66 21.12 -2.97 -4.47
C ASP A 66 19.73 -3.42 -4.99
N LEU A 67 19.46 -3.10 -6.25
CA LEU A 67 18.21 -3.46 -6.92
C LEU A 67 18.01 -4.99 -7.03
N VAL A 68 19.09 -5.77 -7.20
CA VAL A 68 18.99 -7.22 -7.34
C VAL A 68 18.55 -7.82 -6.01
N GLN A 69 19.13 -7.37 -4.91
CA GLN A 69 18.74 -7.81 -3.57
C GLN A 69 17.33 -7.33 -3.20
N ALA A 70 16.95 -6.11 -3.58
CA ALA A 70 15.59 -5.62 -3.38
C ALA A 70 14.55 -6.47 -4.12
N ARG A 71 14.79 -6.86 -5.37
CA ARG A 71 13.91 -7.78 -6.12
C ARG A 71 13.75 -9.12 -5.42
N ARG A 72 14.84 -9.69 -4.88
CA ARG A 72 14.78 -10.93 -4.09
C ARG A 72 13.94 -10.77 -2.83
N LYS A 73 14.12 -9.66 -2.11
CA LYS A 73 13.32 -9.32 -0.92
C LYS A 73 11.84 -9.13 -1.27
N LYS A 74 11.52 -8.45 -2.39
CA LYS A 74 10.15 -8.26 -2.90
C LYS A 74 9.39 -9.58 -3.02
N VAL A 75 10.03 -10.61 -3.62
CA VAL A 75 9.42 -11.94 -3.78
C VAL A 75 9.03 -12.56 -2.42
N LEU A 76 9.80 -12.30 -1.36
CA LEU A 76 9.51 -12.80 -0.02
C LEU A 76 8.38 -12.04 0.69
N ILE A 77 7.86 -10.94 0.13
CA ILE A 77 6.72 -10.21 0.68
C ILE A 77 5.41 -10.96 0.44
N TYR A 78 5.24 -11.62 -0.72
CA TYR A 78 4.05 -12.41 -1.04
C TYR A 78 3.69 -13.44 0.05
N PRO A 79 4.58 -14.37 0.46
CA PRO A 79 4.23 -15.33 1.51
C PRO A 79 3.90 -14.65 2.85
N LYS A 80 4.49 -13.49 3.16
CA LYS A 80 4.14 -12.70 4.35
C LYS A 80 2.72 -12.12 4.26
N ILE A 81 2.30 -11.66 3.09
CA ILE A 81 0.93 -11.21 2.82
C ILE A 81 -0.06 -12.37 3.01
N TYR A 82 0.21 -13.55 2.44
CA TYR A 82 -0.64 -14.72 2.59
C TYR A 82 -0.71 -15.20 4.04
N TYR A 83 0.41 -15.20 4.76
CA TYR A 83 0.44 -15.52 6.18
C TYR A 83 -0.41 -14.54 7.01
N ALA A 84 -0.27 -13.23 6.78
CA ALA A 84 -1.07 -12.21 7.46
C ALA A 84 -2.57 -12.37 7.16
N THR A 85 -2.92 -12.69 5.92
CA THR A 85 -4.29 -12.94 5.48
C THR A 85 -4.88 -14.19 6.16
N GLY A 86 -4.16 -15.31 6.16
CA GLY A 86 -4.59 -16.56 6.81
C GLY A 86 -4.73 -16.44 8.34
N ARG A 87 -3.98 -15.53 8.96
CA ARG A 87 -4.09 -15.18 10.39
C ARG A 87 -5.21 -14.16 10.67
N GLY A 88 -5.95 -13.72 9.65
CA GLY A 88 -7.01 -12.71 9.78
C GLY A 88 -6.49 -11.31 10.14
N LEU A 89 -5.22 -11.01 9.91
CA LEU A 89 -4.63 -9.70 10.22
C LEU A 89 -4.96 -8.65 9.15
N ILE A 90 -5.17 -9.09 7.92
CA ILE A 90 -5.63 -8.25 6.82
C ILE A 90 -6.75 -8.97 6.05
N PRO A 91 -7.74 -8.23 5.50
CA PRO A 91 -8.73 -8.79 4.61
C PRO A 91 -8.13 -9.31 3.30
N LEU A 92 -8.74 -10.35 2.72
CA LEU A 92 -8.35 -10.91 1.42
C LEU A 92 -8.37 -9.86 0.30
N GLU A 93 -9.31 -8.93 0.32
CA GLU A 93 -9.36 -7.87 -0.68
C GLU A 93 -8.15 -6.93 -0.58
N PHE A 94 -7.64 -6.68 0.62
CA PHE A 94 -6.44 -5.87 0.83
C PHE A 94 -5.19 -6.64 0.39
N SER A 95 -5.12 -7.95 0.66
CA SER A 95 -4.02 -8.80 0.19
C SER A 95 -3.87 -8.72 -1.34
N LYS A 96 -4.98 -8.87 -2.06
CA LYS A 96 -5.01 -8.79 -3.53
C LYS A 96 -4.53 -7.44 -4.06
N ILE A 97 -4.85 -6.34 -3.37
CA ILE A 97 -4.39 -5.00 -3.76
C ILE A 97 -2.86 -4.91 -3.60
N LEU A 98 -2.31 -5.40 -2.49
CA LEU A 98 -0.87 -5.42 -2.28
C LEU A 98 -0.16 -6.30 -3.31
N GLU A 99 -0.69 -7.48 -3.62
CA GLU A 99 -0.16 -8.37 -4.66
C GLU A 99 -0.12 -7.65 -6.02
N THR A 100 -1.24 -7.05 -6.44
CA THR A 100 -1.31 -6.29 -7.70
C THR A 100 -0.30 -5.16 -7.73
N ILE A 101 -0.09 -4.42 -6.63
CA ILE A 101 0.91 -3.35 -6.56
C ILE A 101 2.33 -3.93 -6.72
N LEU A 102 2.67 -5.00 -5.99
CA LEU A 102 4.00 -5.63 -6.04
C LEU A 102 4.32 -6.24 -7.42
N ASP A 103 3.31 -6.73 -8.13
CA ASP A 103 3.44 -7.24 -9.50
C ASP A 103 3.87 -6.16 -10.51
N LYS A 104 3.65 -4.88 -10.18
CA LYS A 104 4.03 -3.74 -11.03
C LYS A 104 5.39 -3.14 -10.66
N VAL A 105 6.12 -3.71 -9.69
CA VAL A 105 7.35 -3.12 -9.16
C VAL A 105 8.57 -3.88 -9.64
N GLU A 106 9.25 -3.37 -10.66
CA GLU A 106 10.38 -4.07 -11.27
C GLU A 106 11.70 -3.31 -11.15
N ASP A 107 11.72 -1.99 -11.34
CA ASP A 107 12.95 -1.20 -11.32
C ASP A 107 12.99 -0.17 -10.18
N LYS A 108 14.08 0.60 -10.11
CA LYS A 108 14.30 1.57 -9.02
C LYS A 108 13.18 2.60 -8.94
N GLU A 109 12.70 3.08 -10.08
CA GLU A 109 11.64 4.08 -10.15
C GLU A 109 10.32 3.51 -9.60
N ASP A 110 10.02 2.25 -9.91
CA ASP A 110 8.88 1.58 -9.30
C ASP A 110 9.01 1.41 -7.78
N PHE A 111 10.21 1.10 -7.28
CA PHE A 111 10.45 0.99 -5.83
C PHE A 111 10.33 2.34 -5.12
N GLU A 112 10.79 3.42 -5.75
CA GLU A 112 10.59 4.79 -5.27
C GLU A 112 9.09 5.12 -5.23
N LYS A 113 8.35 4.81 -6.31
CA LYS A 113 6.90 5.02 -6.34
C LYS A 113 6.15 4.19 -5.31
N LEU A 114 6.59 2.94 -5.08
CA LEU A 114 6.04 2.07 -4.03
C LEU A 114 6.22 2.70 -2.66
N LYS A 115 7.39 3.25 -2.37
CA LYS A 115 7.70 3.94 -1.10
C LYS A 115 6.72 5.09 -0.87
N ASP A 116 6.56 5.97 -1.86
CA ASP A 116 5.66 7.13 -1.77
C ASP A 116 4.20 6.71 -1.61
N PHE A 117 3.74 5.75 -2.41
CA PHE A 117 2.39 5.21 -2.32
C PHE A 117 2.10 4.64 -0.93
N MET A 118 3.01 3.82 -0.41
CA MET A 118 2.84 3.18 0.88
C MET A 118 2.89 4.20 2.03
N MET A 119 3.72 5.25 1.92
CA MET A 119 3.73 6.37 2.88
C MET A 119 2.40 7.10 2.91
N ALA A 120 1.83 7.44 1.74
CA ALA A 120 0.52 8.07 1.65
C ALA A 120 -0.57 7.17 2.25
N LEU A 121 -0.52 5.86 1.97
CA LEU A 121 -1.46 4.89 2.51
C LEU A 121 -1.42 4.86 4.04
N VAL A 122 -0.23 4.72 4.64
CA VAL A 122 -0.05 4.71 6.10
C VAL A 122 -0.50 6.03 6.73
N ALA A 123 -0.24 7.17 6.07
CA ALA A 123 -0.67 8.47 6.56
C ALA A 123 -2.20 8.54 6.66
N TYR A 124 -2.93 8.09 5.63
CA TYR A 124 -4.39 8.06 5.65
C TYR A 124 -4.96 7.08 6.67
N PHE A 125 -4.44 5.85 6.76
CA PHE A 125 -4.82 4.94 7.84
C PHE A 125 -4.61 5.55 9.22
N THR A 126 -3.49 6.27 9.40
CA THR A 126 -3.19 6.97 10.64
C THR A 126 -4.20 8.07 10.94
N ALA A 127 -4.59 8.86 9.94
CA ALA A 127 -5.58 9.91 10.07
C ALA A 127 -6.97 9.34 10.45
N PHE A 128 -7.43 8.30 9.75
CA PHE A 128 -8.76 7.71 10.00
C PHE A 128 -8.85 6.99 11.33
N GLU A 129 -7.80 6.30 11.78
CA GLU A 129 -7.83 5.60 13.08
C GLU A 129 -7.70 6.57 14.26
N LYS A 130 -6.99 7.70 14.11
CA LYS A 130 -6.86 8.74 15.15
C LYS A 130 -8.03 9.73 15.19
N GLY A 131 -8.99 9.62 14.27
CA GLY A 131 -10.22 10.41 14.20
C GLY A 131 -10.13 11.62 13.26
N GLU A 132 -11.05 11.68 12.27
CA GLU A 132 -11.19 12.80 11.33
C GLU A 132 -11.69 14.11 11.96
N GLU A 133 -12.27 14.09 13.17
CA GLU A 133 -12.79 15.30 13.85
C GLU A 133 -11.72 16.39 14.12
N ARG A 134 -10.43 16.04 14.04
CA ARG A 134 -9.33 17.01 14.12
C ARG A 134 -8.99 17.69 12.79
N TYR A 135 -9.38 17.12 11.65
CA TYR A 135 -8.87 17.51 10.33
C TYR A 135 -9.94 18.08 9.39
N GLU A 136 -11.24 17.91 9.66
CA GLU A 136 -12.30 18.66 8.95
C GLU A 136 -12.38 20.16 9.34
N ARG A 137 -11.47 20.64 10.19
CA ARG A 137 -11.36 22.06 10.59
C ARG A 137 -10.45 22.91 9.69
N PHE A 138 -9.96 22.37 8.57
CA PHE A 138 -9.10 23.09 7.64
C PHE A 138 -9.62 23.02 6.20
#